data_AF-A0A9Q1IDV8-F1
#
_entry.id   AF-A0A9Q1IDV8-F1
#
_cell.length_a   1.000
_cell.length_b   1.000
_cell.length_c   1.000
_cell.angle_alpha   90.00
_cell.angle_beta   90.00
_cell.angle_gamma   90.00
#
_symmetry.space_group_name_H-M   'P 1'
#
loop_
_entity.id
_entity.type
_entity.pdbx_description
1 polymer ?
#
loop_
_entity_poly.entity_id
_entity_poly.type
_entity_poly.pdbx_seq_one_letter_code
_entity_poly.pdbx_strand_id
1 'polypeptide(L)'
;MDLQNMGARNVCLMTDRNLSRLPPVTAVLDSLAKHGVAYKFYDRVRVEPTDDSFKEAIAFAKGGDFDAYVAVGGGSAIDTCKAANLYASHPEADFLDFVNAPIGKGKPVTGTLKPLIAVPTTAGNRK
;
A
#
# COMPACT_ATOMS: atom_id res chain seq x y z
N MET A 1 12.90 13.38 7.52
CA MET A 1 12.15 12.14 7.24
C MET A 1 11.63 12.23 5.82
N ASP A 2 11.74 11.17 5.01
CA ASP A 2 11.40 11.23 3.57
C ASP A 2 9.96 11.69 3.32
N LEU A 3 8.96 11.15 4.02
CA LEU A 3 7.56 11.56 3.87
C LEU A 3 7.31 13.02 4.21
N GLN A 4 8.00 13.55 5.24
CA GLN A 4 7.93 14.96 5.58
C GLN A 4 8.54 15.83 4.48
N ASN A 5 9.69 15.43 3.93
CA ASN A 5 10.34 16.13 2.82
C ASN A 5 9.49 16.11 1.54
N MET A 6 8.66 15.08 1.38
CA MET A 6 7.71 14.93 0.27
C MET A 6 6.40 15.69 0.50
N GLY A 7 6.23 16.34 1.67
CA GLY A 7 5.01 17.06 2.02
C GLY A 7 3.78 16.17 2.23
N ALA A 8 3.98 14.90 2.59
CA ALA A 8 2.89 13.97 2.86
C ALA A 8 2.10 14.39 4.10
N ARG A 9 0.77 14.45 3.98
CA ARG A 9 -0.15 14.89 5.03
C ARG A 9 -1.10 13.78 5.46
N ASN A 10 -1.34 12.78 4.62
CA ASN A 10 -2.25 11.68 4.92
C ASN A 10 -1.72 10.39 4.33
N VAL A 11 -0.99 9.63 5.15
CA VAL A 11 -0.29 8.42 4.74
C VAL A 11 -1.15 7.18 4.93
N CYS A 12 -1.24 6.34 3.91
CA CYS A 12 -1.76 4.97 4.06
C CYS A 12 -0.63 4.03 4.47
N LEU A 13 -0.62 3.54 5.71
CA LEU A 13 0.32 2.50 6.14
C LEU A 13 -0.35 1.13 6.06
N MET A 14 0.21 0.22 5.27
CA MET A 14 -0.30 -1.13 5.05
C MET A 14 0.67 -2.19 5.59
N THR A 15 0.13 -3.16 6.34
CA THR A 15 0.85 -4.32 6.86
C THR A 15 -0.11 -5.49 7.07
N ASP A 16 0.43 -6.66 7.39
CA ASP A 16 -0.37 -7.80 7.84
C ASP A 16 -0.50 -7.84 9.37
N ARG A 17 -1.54 -8.50 9.85
CA ARG A 17 -1.87 -8.57 11.27
C ARG A 17 -0.81 -9.28 12.12
N ASN A 18 0.00 -10.16 11.53
CA ASN A 18 1.06 -10.84 12.27
C ASN A 18 2.23 -9.88 12.53
N LEU A 19 2.46 -8.92 11.63
CA LEU A 19 3.50 -7.90 11.76
C LEU A 19 3.03 -6.65 12.51
N SER A 20 1.73 -6.38 12.61
CA SER A 20 1.20 -5.11 13.12
C SER A 20 1.68 -4.70 14.52
N ARG A 21 2.13 -5.67 15.33
CA ARG A 21 2.64 -5.46 16.70
C ARG A 21 4.15 -5.68 16.83
N LEU A 22 4.84 -5.96 15.73
CA LEU A 22 6.26 -6.25 15.74
C LEU A 22 7.10 -4.98 15.61
N PRO A 23 8.36 -5.01 16.09
CA PRO A 23 9.23 -3.83 16.09
C PRO A 23 9.34 -3.07 14.76
N PRO A 24 9.36 -3.71 13.57
CA PRO A 24 9.43 -2.97 12.31
C PRO A 24 8.23 -2.04 12.08
N VAL A 25 7.01 -2.49 12.40
CA VAL A 25 5.81 -1.67 12.25
C VAL A 25 5.79 -0.57 13.30
N THR A 26 6.08 -0.91 14.55
CA THR A 26 6.14 0.07 15.65
C THR A 26 7.15 1.17 15.35
N ALA A 27 8.34 0.84 14.84
CA ALA A 27 9.36 1.83 14.48
C ALA A 27 8.87 2.82 13.41
N VAL A 28 8.09 2.37 12.44
CA VAL A 28 7.50 3.25 11.41
C VAL A 28 6.41 4.13 12.00
N LEU A 29 5.51 3.58 12.82
CA LEU A 29 4.44 4.33 13.48
C LEU A 29 5.00 5.41 14.42
N ASP A 30 5.99 5.06 15.24
CA ASP A 30 6.67 5.98 16.15
C ASP A 30 7.36 7.11 15.38
N SER A 31 7.99 6.77 14.26
CA SER A 31 8.62 7.75 13.38
C SER A 31 7.56 8.74 12.86
N LEU A 32 6.48 8.25 12.26
CA LEU A 32 5.39 9.09 11.73
C LEU A 32 4.81 10.02 12.81
N ALA A 33 4.55 9.48 14.00
CA ALA A 33 4.05 10.24 15.15
C ALA A 33 5.05 11.32 15.60
N LYS A 34 6.33 10.97 15.74
CA LYS A 34 7.41 11.90 16.13
C LYS A 34 7.54 13.08 15.16
N HIS A 35 7.26 12.86 13.88
CA HIS A 35 7.35 13.90 12.84
C HIS A 35 6.01 14.56 12.51
N GLY A 36 4.92 14.23 13.23
CA GLY A 36 3.61 14.84 13.04
C GLY A 36 2.95 14.52 11.70
N VAL A 37 3.32 13.41 11.06
CA VAL A 37 2.74 12.97 9.79
C VAL A 37 1.47 12.16 10.09
N ALA A 38 0.31 12.65 9.67
CA ALA A 38 -0.94 11.92 9.88
C ALA A 38 -0.99 10.67 8.99
N TYR A 39 -1.52 9.59 9.55
CA TYR A 39 -1.61 8.31 8.87
C TYR A 39 -2.89 7.58 9.22
N LYS A 40 -3.34 6.69 8.33
CA LYS A 40 -4.30 5.63 8.63
C LYS A 40 -3.64 4.29 8.44
N PHE A 41 -3.99 3.35 9.31
CA PHE A 41 -3.36 2.04 9.39
C PHE A 41 -4.29 0.95 8.86
N TYR A 42 -3.79 0.15 7.93
CA TYR A 42 -4.46 -1.03 7.38
C TYR A 42 -3.62 -2.27 7.70
N ASP A 43 -4.08 -3.07 8.67
CA ASP A 43 -3.40 -4.27 9.18
C ASP A 43 -3.96 -5.57 8.59
N ARG A 44 -4.80 -5.48 7.57
CA ARG A 44 -5.57 -6.63 7.03
C ARG A 44 -5.01 -7.18 5.73
N VAL A 45 -3.74 -6.88 5.43
CA VAL A 45 -3.03 -7.55 4.33
C VAL A 45 -3.00 -9.05 4.59
N ARG A 46 -3.29 -9.84 3.56
CA ARG A 46 -3.12 -11.30 3.56
C ARG A 46 -1.75 -11.68 3.01
N VAL A 47 -1.11 -12.68 3.63
CA VAL A 47 0.16 -13.25 3.13
C VAL A 47 -0.02 -13.93 1.77
N GLU A 48 -1.18 -14.52 1.52
CA GLU A 48 -1.60 -14.97 0.19
C GLU A 48 -2.82 -14.14 -0.20
N PRO A 49 -2.63 -13.05 -0.98
CA PRO A 49 -3.72 -12.16 -1.35
C PRO A 49 -4.75 -12.88 -2.22
N THR A 50 -6.02 -12.77 -1.85
CA THR A 50 -7.17 -13.12 -2.70
C THR A 50 -7.71 -11.87 -3.38
N ASP A 51 -8.48 -12.03 -4.46
CA ASP A 51 -9.18 -10.93 -5.14
C ASP A 51 -9.98 -10.07 -4.16
N ASP A 52 -10.70 -10.71 -3.24
CA ASP A 52 -11.51 -9.98 -2.25
C ASP A 52 -10.64 -9.19 -1.26
N SER A 53 -9.50 -9.74 -0.84
CA SER A 53 -8.57 -9.03 0.04
C SER A 53 -7.93 -7.82 -0.66
N PHE A 54 -7.66 -7.92 -1.97
CA PHE A 54 -7.22 -6.79 -2.77
C PHE A 54 -8.32 -5.75 -2.90
N LYS A 55 -9.55 -6.16 -3.25
CA LYS A 55 -10.69 -5.25 -3.37
C LYS A 55 -10.95 -4.49 -2.06
N GLU A 56 -10.82 -5.15 -0.91
CA GLU A 56 -10.95 -4.50 0.39
C GLU A 56 -9.85 -3.44 0.60
N ALA A 57 -8.59 -3.78 0.33
CA ALA A 57 -7.47 -2.85 0.46
C ALA A 57 -7.61 -1.65 -0.50
N ILE A 58 -8.08 -1.90 -1.73
CA ILE A 58 -8.37 -0.88 -2.73
C ILE A 58 -9.51 0.02 -2.27
N ALA A 59 -10.60 -0.53 -1.74
CA ALA A 59 -11.72 0.25 -1.23
C ALA A 59 -11.28 1.14 -0.06
N PHE A 60 -10.46 0.61 0.85
CA PHE A 60 -9.86 1.39 1.93
C PHE A 60 -9.01 2.55 1.39
N ALA A 61 -8.18 2.29 0.38
CA ALA A 61 -7.33 3.30 -0.23
C ALA A 61 -8.14 4.39 -0.98
N LYS A 62 -9.16 3.99 -1.75
CA LYS A 62 -10.06 4.91 -2.47
C LYS A 62 -10.85 5.81 -1.51
N GLY A 63 -11.31 5.30 -0.38
CA GLY A 63 -12.05 6.09 0.62
C GLY A 63 -11.17 6.91 1.57
N GLY A 64 -9.85 6.83 1.42
CA GLY A 64 -8.90 7.36 2.39
C GLY A 64 -8.32 8.72 2.06
N ASP A 65 -8.41 9.18 0.80
CA ASP A 65 -7.77 10.38 0.24
C ASP A 65 -6.29 10.50 0.60
N PHE A 66 -5.55 9.41 0.42
CA PHE A 66 -4.14 9.32 0.78
C PHE A 66 -3.24 10.04 -0.23
N ASP A 67 -2.22 10.72 0.26
CA ASP A 67 -1.23 11.42 -0.56
C ASP A 67 0.13 10.71 -0.61
N ALA A 68 0.35 9.71 0.26
CA ALA A 68 1.48 8.81 0.22
C ALA A 68 1.14 7.44 0.82
N TYR A 69 1.92 6.43 0.46
CA TYR A 69 1.75 5.05 0.90
C TYR A 69 3.03 4.52 1.56
N VAL A 70 2.85 3.70 2.59
CA VAL A 70 3.93 2.96 3.24
C VAL A 70 3.52 1.49 3.34
N ALA A 71 4.34 0.59 2.83
CA ALA A 71 4.17 -0.84 2.99
C ALA A 71 5.22 -1.36 3.96
N VAL A 72 4.81 -2.03 5.05
CA VAL A 72 5.71 -2.71 5.98
C VAL A 72 5.39 -4.20 5.96
N GLY A 73 6.30 -5.02 5.45
CA GLY A 73 6.08 -6.47 5.41
C GLY A 73 6.83 -7.20 4.30
N GLY A 74 6.39 -8.42 4.00
CA GLY A 74 6.88 -9.20 2.87
C GLY A 74 6.29 -8.76 1.52
N GLY A 75 6.52 -9.57 0.48
CA GLY A 75 6.02 -9.30 -0.89
C GLY A 75 4.52 -9.02 -0.94
N SER A 76 3.71 -9.76 -0.19
CA SER A 76 2.25 -9.62 -0.17
C SER A 76 1.78 -8.26 0.34
N ALA A 77 2.45 -7.70 1.36
CA ALA A 77 2.15 -6.35 1.86
C ALA A 77 2.55 -5.28 0.83
N ILE A 78 3.71 -5.45 0.21
CA ILE A 78 4.20 -4.53 -0.81
C ILE A 78 3.28 -4.53 -2.03
N ASP A 79 2.87 -5.70 -2.52
CA ASP A 79 2.04 -5.81 -3.72
C ASP A 79 0.59 -5.40 -3.46
N THR A 80 0.04 -5.71 -2.28
CA THR A 80 -1.27 -5.17 -1.86
C THR A 80 -1.26 -3.65 -1.82
N CYS A 81 -0.19 -3.05 -1.27
CA CYS A 81 -0.04 -1.60 -1.20
C CYS A 81 0.13 -0.95 -2.58
N LYS A 82 0.87 -1.59 -3.50
CA LYS A 82 0.96 -1.13 -4.90
C LYS A 82 -0.39 -1.14 -5.59
N ALA A 83 -1.15 -2.23 -5.46
CA ALA A 83 -2.48 -2.33 -6.06
C ALA A 83 -3.44 -1.28 -5.48
N ALA A 84 -3.44 -1.11 -4.15
CA ALA A 84 -4.22 -0.10 -3.48
C ALA A 84 -3.92 1.32 -3.98
N ASN A 85 -2.64 1.67 -4.12
CA ASN A 85 -2.20 2.96 -4.68
C ASN A 85 -2.58 3.11 -6.16
N LEU A 86 -2.39 2.06 -6.97
CA LEU A 86 -2.73 2.04 -8.39
C LEU A 86 -4.21 2.37 -8.61
N TYR A 87 -5.09 1.66 -7.92
CA TYR A 87 -6.53 1.83 -8.06
C TYR A 87 -7.07 3.07 -7.35
N ALA A 88 -6.42 3.55 -6.29
CA ALA A 88 -6.76 4.85 -5.70
C ALA A 88 -6.37 6.02 -6.63
N SER A 89 -5.32 5.86 -7.43
CA SER A 89 -4.89 6.85 -8.43
C SER A 89 -5.69 6.79 -9.73
N HIS A 90 -6.45 5.71 -9.95
CA HIS A 90 -7.34 5.50 -11.11
C HIS A 90 -8.72 5.05 -10.61
N PRO A 91 -9.49 5.95 -9.96
CA PRO A 91 -10.74 5.60 -9.30
C PRO A 91 -11.79 5.00 -10.27
N GLU A 92 -11.73 5.36 -11.55
CA GLU A 92 -12.58 4.87 -12.64
C GLU A 92 -12.22 3.47 -13.16
N ALA A 93 -11.05 2.93 -12.80
CA ALA A 93 -10.59 1.64 -13.29
C ALA A 93 -11.31 0.47 -12.59
N ASP A 94 -11.68 -0.54 -13.37
CA ASP A 94 -12.20 -1.82 -12.86
C ASP A 94 -11.06 -2.66 -12.26
N PHE A 95 -11.37 -3.53 -11.28
CA PHE A 95 -10.37 -4.37 -10.60
C PHE A 95 -9.49 -5.24 -11.51
N LEU A 96 -9.95 -5.57 -12.72
CA LEU A 96 -9.21 -6.37 -13.68
C LEU A 96 -8.62 -5.55 -14.84
N ASP A 97 -8.72 -4.22 -14.80
CA ASP A 97 -8.24 -3.37 -15.89
C ASP A 97 -6.73 -3.47 -16.09
N PHE A 98 -5.96 -3.42 -15.00
CA PHE A 98 -4.49 -3.45 -15.05
C PHE A 98 -3.90 -4.86 -14.92
N VAL A 99 -4.73 -5.87 -14.68
CA VAL A 99 -4.29 -7.26 -14.64
C VAL A 99 -4.01 -7.74 -16.07
N ASN A 100 -2.87 -8.40 -16.29
CA ASN A 100 -2.48 -8.89 -17.60
C ASN A 100 -3.48 -9.93 -18.15
N ALA A 101 -3.60 -9.97 -19.47
CA ALA A 101 -4.33 -11.03 -20.16
C ALA A 101 -3.67 -12.40 -19.89
N PRO A 102 -4.45 -13.51 -19.84
CA PRO A 102 -5.87 -13.62 -20.17
C PRO A 102 -6.83 -13.32 -19.00
N ILE A 103 -6.31 -13.06 -17.80
CA ILE A 103 -7.14 -12.88 -16.60
C ILE A 103 -7.80 -11.49 -16.57
N GLY A 104 -7.07 -10.45 -16.98
CA GLY A 104 -7.56 -9.08 -17.05
C GLY A 104 -7.45 -8.44 -18.43
N LYS A 105 -7.67 -7.12 -18.47
CA LYS A 105 -7.72 -6.33 -19.72
C LYS A 105 -6.34 -5.82 -20.16
N GLY A 106 -5.30 -5.95 -19.33
CA GLY A 106 -3.93 -5.53 -19.64
C GLY A 106 -3.81 -4.04 -20.04
N LYS A 107 -4.69 -3.18 -19.51
CA LYS A 107 -4.66 -1.75 -19.83
C LYS A 107 -3.37 -1.13 -19.31
N PRO A 108 -2.73 -0.24 -20.08
CA PRO A 108 -1.57 0.48 -19.60
C PRO A 108 -1.93 1.42 -18.44
N VAL A 109 -0.99 1.63 -17.52
CA VAL A 109 -1.11 2.63 -16.46
C VAL A 109 -0.76 3.99 -17.05
N THR A 110 -1.72 4.92 -17.12
CA THR A 110 -1.57 6.21 -17.80
C THR A 110 -1.41 7.40 -16.86
N GLY A 111 -1.61 7.21 -15.54
CA GLY A 111 -1.53 8.26 -14.52
C GLY A 111 -0.32 8.14 -13.58
N THR A 112 0.02 9.26 -12.93
CA THR A 112 1.05 9.29 -11.88
C THR A 112 0.51 8.69 -10.58
N LEU A 113 1.21 7.67 -10.06
CA LEU A 113 0.89 7.07 -8.78
C LEU A 113 1.34 7.97 -7.63
N LYS A 114 0.67 7.84 -6.47
CA LYS A 114 1.17 8.48 -5.25
C LYS A 114 2.50 7.85 -4.83
N PRO A 115 3.36 8.57 -4.11
CA PRO A 115 4.60 7.98 -3.65
C PRO A 115 4.37 6.79 -2.72
N LEU A 116 5.19 5.75 -2.86
CA LEU A 116 5.12 4.53 -2.05
C LEU A 116 6.51 4.21 -1.50
N ILE A 117 6.60 4.10 -0.16
CA ILE A 117 7.80 3.65 0.54
C ILE A 117 7.60 2.20 0.98
N ALA A 118 8.53 1.32 0.65
CA ALA A 118 8.50 -0.08 1.05
C ALA A 118 9.57 -0.35 2.13
N VAL A 119 9.13 -0.95 3.24
CA VAL A 119 9.96 -1.40 4.36
C VAL A 119 9.88 -2.94 4.42
N PRO A 120 10.74 -3.65 3.68
CA PRO A 120 10.66 -5.10 3.58
C PRO A 120 11.06 -5.77 4.89
N THR A 121 10.30 -6.77 5.33
CA THR A 121 10.61 -7.59 6.53
C THR A 121 11.08 -8.99 6.20
N THR A 122 11.03 -9.40 4.93
CA THR A 122 11.50 -10.70 4.46
C THR A 122 12.63 -10.54 3.44
N ALA A 123 13.62 -11.42 3.53
CA ALA A 123 14.73 -11.50 2.57
C ALA A 123 14.39 -12.47 1.42
N GLY A 124 13.26 -12.24 0.75
CA GLY A 124 12.92 -12.96 -0.48
C GLY A 124 13.59 -12.33 -1.70
N ASN A 125 14.13 -13.15 -2.60
CA ASN A 125 14.77 -12.65 -3.83
C ASN A 125 13.72 -11.95 -4.71
N ARG A 126 13.80 -10.62 -4.82
CA ARG A 126 13.06 -9.88 -5.85
C ARG A 126 13.67 -10.24 -7.21
N LYS A 127 13.04 -11.15 -7.94
CA LYS A 127 13.23 -11.30 -9.39
C LYS A 127 12.17 -10.48 -10.11
#